data_AF-A0A376G0H9-F1
#
_entry.id   AF-A0A376G0H9-F1
#
_cell.length_a   1.000
_cell.length_b   1.000
_cell.length_c   1.000
_cell.angle_alpha   90.00
_cell.angle_beta   90.00
_cell.angle_gamma   90.00
#
_symmetry.space_group_name_H-M   'P 1'
#
loop_
_entity.id
_entity.type
_entity.pdbx_description
1 polymer ?
#
loop_
_entity_poly.entity_id
_entity_poly.type
_entity_poly.pdbx_seq_one_letter_code
_entity_poly.pdbx_strand_id
1 'polypeptide(L)'
;MKVLRFLTIVSFLALIISTKISAQSGITVSPPRTYFALNPGESERKKIMVTNVSDVHTLELSVSFNDWKYDEFGGNVVSEPNTLPTSNANWITVLPSNTFTLLPKESKEIEVLMQVPEKINAESVHTAMMYITQTNPIAGQNKSGENIKISIRTGIKIYQRLNIARDTNVEFTNFVYDKTENRLVLNISNEGNVWSEGTITNEIINQENGQQTKLQDAVFYSLPNDKRIVYIPLPKDLPKGSYIVTSTLSFEKDDQLKIAELTFSNDK
;
A
#
# COMPACT_ATOMS: atom_id res chain seq x y z
N MET A 1 -17.24 -25.01 62.51
CA MET A 1 -17.04 -25.61 61.16
C MET A 1 -18.10 -25.27 60.10
N LYS A 2 -19.14 -24.45 60.38
CA LYS A 2 -20.14 -24.05 59.36
C LYS A 2 -19.95 -22.63 58.80
N VAL A 3 -19.27 -21.73 59.51
CA VAL A 3 -19.03 -20.34 59.07
C VAL A 3 -17.88 -20.24 58.06
N LEU A 4 -16.91 -21.16 58.13
CA LEU A 4 -15.73 -21.15 57.24
C LEU A 4 -16.04 -21.62 55.80
N ARG A 5 -17.16 -22.33 55.58
CA ARG A 5 -17.62 -22.77 54.25
C ARG A 5 -18.45 -21.71 53.51
N PHE A 6 -18.97 -20.71 54.21
CA PHE A 6 -19.77 -19.64 53.58
C PHE A 6 -18.87 -18.54 53.00
N LEU A 7 -17.71 -18.27 53.61
CA LEU A 7 -16.72 -17.33 53.08
C LEU A 7 -16.07 -17.81 51.77
N THR A 8 -16.02 -19.12 51.53
CA THR A 8 -15.39 -19.68 50.32
C THR A 8 -16.30 -19.55 49.08
N ILE A 9 -17.62 -19.45 49.27
CA ILE A 9 -18.60 -19.31 48.18
C ILE A 9 -18.75 -17.85 47.73
N VAL A 10 -18.63 -16.89 48.65
CA VAL A 10 -18.64 -15.44 48.29
C VAL A 10 -17.35 -15.04 47.56
N SER A 11 -16.22 -15.71 47.83
CA SER A 11 -14.96 -15.48 47.13
C SER A 11 -14.94 -16.01 45.68
N PHE A 12 -15.83 -16.94 45.32
CA PHE A 12 -15.91 -17.49 43.96
C PHE A 12 -16.79 -16.64 43.02
N LEU A 13 -17.59 -15.71 43.55
CA LEU A 13 -18.44 -14.81 42.75
C LEU A 13 -17.74 -13.48 42.40
N ALA A 14 -16.62 -13.16 43.05
CA ALA A 14 -15.86 -11.93 42.80
C ALA A 14 -14.78 -12.08 41.69
N LEU A 15 -14.69 -13.25 41.05
CA LEU A 15 -13.73 -13.51 39.97
C LEU A 15 -14.35 -13.41 38.57
N ILE A 16 -15.38 -12.57 38.39
CA ILE A 16 -15.67 -11.99 37.07
C ILE A 16 -14.64 -10.88 36.88
N ILE A 17 -13.40 -11.29 36.59
CA ILE A 17 -12.37 -10.40 36.06
C ILE A 17 -12.97 -9.84 34.79
N SER A 18 -13.42 -8.59 34.86
CA SER A 18 -13.78 -7.79 33.71
C SER A 18 -12.51 -7.64 32.88
N THR A 19 -12.31 -8.56 31.94
CA THR A 19 -11.36 -8.35 30.87
C THR A 19 -11.82 -7.08 30.19
N LYS A 20 -11.02 -6.01 30.32
CA LYS A 20 -11.21 -4.84 29.47
C LYS A 20 -11.00 -5.35 28.05
N ILE A 21 -12.12 -5.63 27.37
CA ILE A 21 -12.13 -5.79 25.93
C ILE A 21 -11.57 -4.47 25.43
N SER A 22 -10.32 -4.49 24.96
CA SER A 22 -9.75 -3.37 24.23
C SER A 22 -10.67 -3.14 23.05
N ALA A 23 -11.49 -2.09 23.12
CA ALA A 23 -12.38 -1.74 22.03
C ALA A 23 -11.51 -1.49 20.80
N GLN A 24 -11.59 -2.42 19.83
CA GLN A 24 -10.89 -2.27 18.57
C GLN A 24 -11.63 -1.16 17.80
N SER A 25 -11.11 0.06 17.89
CA SER A 25 -11.52 1.12 16.96
C SER A 25 -10.83 0.85 15.63
N GLY A 26 -11.60 0.85 14.55
CA GLY A 26 -11.09 0.58 13.22
C GLY A 26 -12.13 0.88 12.16
N ILE A 27 -11.64 1.23 10.96
CA ILE A 27 -12.45 1.32 9.75
C ILE A 27 -11.85 0.33 8.77
N THR A 28 -12.66 -0.61 8.28
CA THR A 28 -12.28 -1.45 7.14
C THR A 28 -12.94 -0.89 5.88
N VAL A 29 -12.20 -0.92 4.78
CA VAL A 29 -12.67 -0.46 3.47
C VAL A 29 -12.38 -1.53 2.43
N SER A 30 -13.36 -1.82 1.59
CA SER A 30 -13.25 -2.82 0.53
C SER A 30 -13.89 -2.34 -0.78
N PRO A 31 -13.18 -2.41 -1.92
CA PRO A 31 -11.77 -2.80 -2.07
C PRO A 31 -10.81 -1.68 -1.63
N PRO A 32 -9.55 -1.99 -1.27
CA PRO A 32 -8.52 -0.99 -0.94
C PRO A 32 -7.98 -0.26 -2.19
N ARG A 33 -8.26 -0.80 -3.39
CA ARG A 33 -7.94 -0.19 -4.68
C ARG A 33 -9.15 -0.30 -5.60
N THR A 34 -9.48 0.79 -6.27
CA THR A 34 -10.59 0.84 -7.24
C THR A 34 -10.02 1.21 -8.60
N TYR A 35 -10.44 0.49 -9.65
CA TYR A 35 -9.89 0.62 -11.00
C TYR A 35 -10.99 0.95 -12.01
N PHE A 36 -10.78 1.96 -12.82
CA PHE A 36 -11.65 2.39 -13.92
C PHE A 36 -10.92 2.23 -15.26
N ALA A 37 -11.66 1.88 -16.31
CA ALA A 37 -11.17 1.85 -17.69
C ALA A 37 -12.11 2.71 -18.54
N LEU A 38 -11.81 4.00 -18.62
CA LEU A 38 -12.68 5.03 -19.17
C LEU A 38 -11.89 5.94 -20.11
N ASN A 39 -12.48 6.29 -21.24
CA ASN A 39 -11.97 7.28 -22.17
C ASN A 39 -12.50 8.69 -21.83
N PRO A 40 -11.94 9.75 -22.45
CA PRO A 40 -12.48 11.10 -22.30
C PRO A 40 -13.98 11.19 -22.59
N GLY A 41 -14.74 11.85 -21.70
CA GLY A 41 -16.19 11.97 -21.77
C GLY A 41 -16.99 10.78 -21.22
N GLU A 42 -16.34 9.67 -20.86
CA GLU A 42 -17.00 8.51 -20.27
C GLU A 42 -17.16 8.64 -18.75
N SER A 43 -18.09 7.87 -18.19
CA SER A 43 -18.33 7.81 -16.75
C SER A 43 -18.73 6.41 -16.30
N GLU A 44 -18.35 6.06 -15.07
CA GLU A 44 -18.71 4.79 -14.43
C GLU A 44 -18.84 5.00 -12.92
N ARG A 45 -19.68 4.18 -12.27
CA ARG A 45 -19.80 4.14 -10.81
C ARG A 45 -19.26 2.84 -10.26
N LYS A 46 -18.52 2.91 -9.16
CA LYS A 46 -18.08 1.75 -8.40
C LYS A 46 -18.45 1.87 -6.94
N LYS A 47 -18.71 0.73 -6.32
CA LYS A 47 -19.13 0.61 -4.93
C LYS A 47 -17.91 0.36 -4.05
N ILE A 48 -17.88 1.04 -2.92
CA ILE A 48 -16.90 0.84 -1.85
C ILE A 48 -17.67 0.57 -0.56
N MET A 49 -17.39 -0.56 0.07
CA MET A 49 -17.94 -0.91 1.36
C MET A 49 -17.06 -0.34 2.46
N VAL A 50 -17.68 0.38 3.40
CA VAL A 50 -17.03 0.96 4.57
C VAL A 50 -17.67 0.36 5.81
N THR A 51 -16.86 -0.29 6.64
CA THR A 51 -17.34 -0.99 7.84
C THR A 51 -16.72 -0.40 9.08
N ASN A 52 -17.56 -0.05 10.05
CA ASN A 52 -17.13 0.25 11.40
C ASN A 52 -16.91 -1.06 12.15
N VAL A 53 -15.65 -1.38 12.48
CA VAL A 53 -15.36 -2.63 13.22
C VAL A 53 -15.51 -2.47 14.73
N SER A 54 -15.80 -1.27 15.23
CA SER A 54 -16.03 -1.04 16.65
C SER A 54 -17.30 -1.73 17.13
N ASP A 55 -17.24 -2.30 18.34
CA ASP A 55 -18.38 -2.85 19.07
C ASP A 55 -19.19 -1.77 19.82
N VAL A 56 -18.62 -0.59 20.01
CA VAL A 56 -19.14 0.39 20.99
C VAL A 56 -19.20 1.82 20.49
N HIS A 57 -18.38 2.21 19.52
CA HIS A 57 -18.29 3.59 19.05
C HIS A 57 -19.01 3.80 17.73
N THR A 58 -19.86 4.81 17.68
CA THR A 58 -20.36 5.40 16.43
C THR A 58 -19.25 6.24 15.79
N LEU A 59 -19.02 6.06 14.49
CA LEU A 59 -18.03 6.82 13.73
C LEU A 59 -18.72 7.85 12.85
N GLU A 60 -18.28 9.11 12.94
CA GLU A 60 -18.56 10.16 11.97
C GLU A 60 -17.40 10.22 10.99
N LEU A 61 -17.70 10.08 9.70
CA LEU A 61 -16.71 9.90 8.65
C LEU A 61 -16.87 10.99 7.59
N SER A 62 -15.73 11.47 7.10
CA SER A 62 -15.63 12.40 5.97
C SER A 62 -14.73 11.84 4.90
N VAL A 63 -15.05 12.14 3.64
CA VAL A 63 -14.28 11.75 2.47
C VAL A 63 -13.54 12.96 1.92
N SER A 64 -12.25 12.76 1.62
CA SER A 64 -11.38 13.75 1.01
C SER A 64 -10.50 13.09 -0.06
N PHE A 65 -9.90 13.89 -0.93
CA PHE A 65 -9.04 13.40 -2.00
C PHE A 65 -7.69 14.09 -1.96
N ASN A 66 -6.66 13.34 -2.31
CA ASN A 66 -5.32 13.82 -2.53
C ASN A 66 -4.77 13.21 -3.81
N ASP A 67 -3.77 13.86 -4.38
CA ASP A 67 -2.97 13.25 -5.42
C ASP A 67 -1.90 12.36 -4.79
N TRP A 68 -1.39 11.40 -5.57
CA TRP A 68 -0.22 10.64 -5.14
C TRP A 68 0.58 10.15 -6.34
N LYS A 69 1.88 9.97 -6.11
CA LYS A 69 2.82 9.31 -7.01
C LYS A 69 3.75 8.39 -6.22
N TYR A 70 4.51 7.56 -6.92
CA TYR A 70 5.65 6.90 -6.32
C TYR A 70 6.88 7.83 -6.35
N ASP A 71 7.72 7.76 -5.33
CA ASP A 71 9.10 8.22 -5.44
C ASP A 71 9.97 7.17 -6.16
N GLU A 72 11.25 7.48 -6.34
CA GLU A 72 12.20 6.56 -6.99
C GLU A 72 12.50 5.30 -6.17
N PHE A 73 12.10 5.20 -4.89
CA PHE A 73 12.33 4.03 -4.03
C PHE A 73 11.08 3.18 -3.75
N GLY A 74 9.89 3.72 -3.99
CA GLY A 74 8.60 3.02 -4.05
C GLY A 74 7.64 3.51 -2.99
N GLY A 75 8.06 4.57 -2.28
CA GLY A 75 7.25 5.27 -1.31
C GLY A 75 6.11 6.00 -2.00
N ASN A 76 4.97 6.06 -1.33
CA ASN A 76 3.87 6.91 -1.78
C ASN A 76 4.15 8.35 -1.33
N VAL A 77 4.21 9.26 -2.29
CA VAL A 77 4.29 10.70 -2.04
C VAL A 77 2.91 11.28 -2.32
N VAL A 78 2.29 11.84 -1.29
CA VAL A 78 0.95 12.43 -1.34
C VAL A 78 1.05 13.95 -1.46
N SER A 79 0.19 14.55 -2.27
CA SER A 79 0.09 16.00 -2.42
C SER A 79 -1.36 16.46 -2.43
N GLU A 80 -1.57 17.79 -2.42
CA GLU A 80 -2.90 18.37 -2.58
C GLU A 80 -3.56 17.89 -3.87
N PRO A 81 -4.90 17.74 -3.90
CA PRO A 81 -5.60 17.27 -5.09
C PRO A 81 -5.39 18.21 -6.28
N ASN A 82 -5.36 17.64 -7.49
CA ASN A 82 -5.23 18.36 -8.75
C ASN A 82 -3.93 19.19 -8.86
N THR A 83 -2.84 18.69 -8.29
CA THR A 83 -1.49 19.26 -8.40
C THR A 83 -0.57 18.44 -9.30
N LEU A 84 -0.83 17.14 -9.47
CA LEU A 84 -0.07 16.27 -10.36
C LEU A 84 -0.72 16.16 -11.75
N PRO A 85 0.08 16.00 -12.83
CA PRO A 85 -0.45 15.72 -14.16
C PRO A 85 -1.32 14.47 -14.21
N THR A 86 -0.99 13.46 -13.42
CA THR A 86 -1.75 12.21 -13.33
C THR A 86 -2.99 12.33 -12.43
N SER A 87 -3.36 13.50 -11.91
CA SER A 87 -4.51 13.61 -11.01
C SER A 87 -5.84 13.28 -11.70
N ASN A 88 -6.67 12.47 -11.03
CA ASN A 88 -8.10 12.36 -11.31
C ASN A 88 -8.99 12.78 -10.12
N ALA A 89 -8.44 13.46 -9.11
CA ALA A 89 -9.17 13.81 -7.89
C ALA A 89 -10.45 14.61 -8.18
N ASN A 90 -10.39 15.54 -9.14
CA ASN A 90 -11.53 16.38 -9.55
C ASN A 90 -12.54 15.66 -10.47
N TRP A 91 -12.24 14.44 -10.92
CA TRP A 91 -13.13 13.65 -11.76
C TRP A 91 -14.09 12.81 -10.93
N ILE A 92 -13.88 12.76 -9.61
CA ILE A 92 -14.51 11.81 -8.72
C ILE A 92 -15.53 12.52 -7.82
N THR A 93 -16.73 11.96 -7.76
CA THR A 93 -17.79 12.37 -6.84
C THR A 93 -18.21 11.17 -5.99
N VAL A 94 -18.36 11.38 -4.68
CA VAL A 94 -18.89 10.37 -3.75
C VAL A 94 -20.38 10.58 -3.56
N LEU A 95 -21.17 9.52 -3.75
CA LEU A 95 -22.62 9.54 -3.59
C LEU A 95 -23.05 8.67 -2.40
N PRO A 96 -24.12 9.06 -1.69
CA PRO A 96 -24.89 10.29 -1.88
C PRO A 96 -24.25 11.54 -1.25
N SER A 97 -23.25 11.37 -0.38
CA SER A 97 -22.60 12.46 0.35
C SER A 97 -21.13 12.11 0.64
N ASN A 98 -20.29 13.14 0.80
CA ASN A 98 -18.92 13.00 1.27
C ASN A 98 -18.81 12.87 2.80
N THR A 99 -19.92 12.93 3.53
CA THR A 99 -19.97 12.68 4.97
C THR A 99 -21.05 11.66 5.31
N PHE A 100 -20.77 10.81 6.29
CA PHE A 100 -21.72 9.81 6.77
C PHE A 100 -21.35 9.30 8.16
N THR A 101 -22.32 8.67 8.82
CA THR A 101 -22.16 8.06 10.13
C THR A 101 -22.29 6.55 10.00
N LEU A 102 -21.52 5.81 10.81
CA LEU A 102 -21.64 4.37 10.99
C LEU A 102 -21.81 4.03 12.47
N LEU A 103 -22.91 3.38 12.82
CA LEU A 103 -23.12 2.76 14.11
C LEU A 103 -22.10 1.61 14.34
N PRO A 104 -21.92 1.15 15.59
CA PRO A 104 -21.11 -0.02 15.86
C PRO A 104 -21.48 -1.22 14.97
N LYS A 105 -20.48 -1.87 14.38
CA LYS A 105 -20.62 -2.99 13.42
C LYS A 105 -21.40 -2.69 12.13
N GLU A 106 -21.81 -1.44 11.90
CA GLU A 106 -22.50 -1.06 10.68
C GLU A 106 -21.55 -1.06 9.49
N SER A 107 -22.07 -1.49 8.34
CA SER A 107 -21.43 -1.33 7.05
C SER A 107 -22.29 -0.47 6.14
N LYS A 108 -21.65 0.43 5.41
CA LYS A 108 -22.31 1.27 4.41
C LYS A 108 -21.58 1.17 3.09
N GLU A 109 -22.36 0.99 2.04
CA GLU A 109 -21.87 1.10 0.67
C GLU A 109 -21.96 2.57 0.24
N ILE A 110 -20.83 3.11 -0.23
CA ILE A 110 -20.77 4.40 -0.90
C ILE A 110 -20.47 4.17 -2.38
N GLU A 111 -21.00 5.03 -3.24
CA GLU A 111 -20.68 5.00 -4.67
C GLU A 111 -19.62 6.07 -4.99
N VAL A 112 -18.60 5.67 -5.73
CA VAL A 112 -17.62 6.54 -6.36
C VAL A 112 -17.99 6.65 -7.83
N LEU A 113 -18.51 7.81 -8.21
CA LEU A 113 -18.76 8.18 -9.61
C LEU A 113 -17.50 8.83 -10.16
N MET A 114 -16.93 8.26 -11.21
CA MET A 114 -15.86 8.88 -11.99
C MET A 114 -16.45 9.42 -13.30
N GLN A 115 -16.15 10.69 -13.61
CA GLN A 115 -16.51 11.36 -14.85
C GLN A 115 -15.26 11.93 -15.48
N VAL A 116 -14.75 11.26 -16.52
CA VAL A 116 -13.54 11.70 -17.20
C VAL A 116 -13.87 12.92 -18.08
N PRO A 117 -13.15 14.05 -17.96
CA PRO A 117 -13.36 15.20 -18.83
C PRO A 117 -13.20 14.85 -20.31
N GLU A 118 -13.87 15.59 -21.20
CA GLU A 118 -13.73 15.39 -22.66
C GLU A 118 -12.31 15.65 -23.17
N LYS A 119 -11.52 16.45 -22.44
CA LYS A 119 -10.14 16.77 -22.75
C LYS A 119 -9.28 16.50 -21.55
N ILE A 120 -8.29 15.63 -21.72
CA ILE A 120 -7.29 15.27 -20.72
C ILE A 120 -5.88 15.50 -21.31
N ASN A 121 -4.86 15.45 -20.48
CA ASN A 121 -3.47 15.47 -20.92
C ASN A 121 -3.05 14.12 -21.55
N ALA A 122 -1.78 13.99 -21.93
CA ALA A 122 -1.27 12.81 -22.63
C ALA A 122 -1.04 11.59 -21.72
N GLU A 123 -1.27 11.69 -20.41
CA GLU A 123 -1.09 10.56 -19.49
C GLU A 123 -2.09 9.45 -19.82
N SER A 124 -1.62 8.20 -19.85
CA SER A 124 -2.49 7.04 -20.09
C SER A 124 -3.18 6.53 -18.82
N VAL A 125 -2.70 6.95 -17.66
CA VAL A 125 -3.17 6.59 -16.33
C VAL A 125 -3.31 7.83 -15.46
N HIS A 126 -4.44 7.93 -14.77
CA HIS A 126 -4.68 8.95 -13.76
C HIS A 126 -5.04 8.32 -12.41
N THR A 127 -4.66 8.98 -11.33
CA THR A 127 -4.77 8.46 -9.96
C THR A 127 -5.30 9.51 -8.98
N ALA A 128 -5.92 9.02 -7.92
CA ALA A 128 -6.21 9.78 -6.71
C ALA A 128 -6.12 8.85 -5.50
N MET A 129 -5.86 9.44 -4.34
CA MET A 129 -5.99 8.81 -3.04
C MET A 129 -7.25 9.35 -2.40
N MET A 130 -8.28 8.50 -2.28
CA MET A 130 -9.47 8.83 -1.51
C MET A 130 -9.22 8.47 -0.04
N TYR A 131 -9.48 9.40 0.86
CA TYR A 131 -9.35 9.18 2.29
C TYR A 131 -10.71 9.19 2.96
N ILE A 132 -10.95 8.17 3.80
CA ILE A 132 -12.06 8.15 4.74
C ILE A 132 -11.49 8.45 6.12
N THR A 133 -11.87 9.60 6.68
CA THR A 133 -11.33 10.14 7.92
C THR A 133 -12.41 10.24 8.98
N GLN A 134 -12.14 9.71 10.17
CA GLN A 134 -12.97 9.89 11.35
C GLN A 134 -12.88 11.34 11.85
N THR A 135 -14.02 12.01 11.96
CA THR A 135 -14.14 13.41 12.40
C THR A 135 -14.48 13.55 13.89
N ASN A 136 -14.98 12.49 14.53
CA ASN A 136 -15.30 12.45 15.96
C ASN A 136 -14.27 11.59 16.74
N PRO A 137 -13.09 12.12 17.10
CA PRO A 137 -12.05 11.32 17.72
C PRO A 137 -12.48 10.73 19.07
N ILE A 138 -12.07 9.49 19.31
CA ILE A 138 -12.39 8.77 20.56
C ILE A 138 -11.29 9.06 21.59
N ALA A 139 -11.70 9.33 22.84
CA ALA A 139 -10.77 9.44 23.95
C ALA A 139 -10.16 8.08 24.28
N GLY A 140 -8.84 8.02 24.34
CA GLY A 140 -8.07 6.86 24.75
C GLY A 140 -7.01 7.24 25.79
N GLN A 141 -6.30 6.25 26.31
CA GLN A 141 -5.13 6.44 27.15
C GLN A 141 -3.92 5.82 26.47
N ASN A 142 -2.78 6.52 26.43
CA ASN A 142 -1.52 5.92 25.98
C ASN A 142 -0.96 4.96 27.05
N LYS A 143 0.12 4.24 26.72
CA LYS A 143 0.76 3.29 27.65
C LYS A 143 1.26 3.93 28.95
N SER A 144 1.39 5.25 28.98
CA SER A 144 1.81 6.05 30.13
C SER A 144 0.65 6.68 30.91
N GLY A 145 -0.62 6.44 30.50
CA GLY A 145 -1.82 6.93 31.18
C GLY A 145 -2.30 8.32 30.75
N GLU A 146 -1.68 8.95 29.75
CA GLU A 146 -2.11 10.26 29.23
C GLU A 146 -3.30 10.12 28.29
N ASN A 147 -4.22 11.08 28.36
CA ASN A 147 -5.38 11.14 27.49
C ASN A 147 -4.96 11.46 26.05
N ILE A 148 -5.24 10.54 25.13
CA ILE A 148 -5.00 10.71 23.69
C ILE A 148 -6.32 10.74 22.93
N LYS A 149 -6.37 11.50 21.83
CA LYS A 149 -7.49 11.47 20.88
C LYS A 149 -7.07 10.64 19.69
N ILE A 150 -7.72 9.49 19.50
CA ILE A 150 -7.46 8.61 18.37
C ILE A 150 -8.45 8.94 17.26
N SER A 151 -7.94 9.24 16.07
CA SER A 151 -8.73 9.37 14.84
C SER A 151 -8.14 8.44 13.79
N ILE A 152 -9.03 7.73 13.08
CA ILE A 152 -8.64 6.78 12.04
C ILE A 152 -8.76 7.46 10.68
N ARG A 153 -7.78 7.22 9.81
CA ARG A 153 -7.79 7.63 8.40
C ARG A 153 -7.38 6.45 7.54
N THR A 154 -8.25 6.06 6.61
CA THR A 154 -8.00 4.95 5.67
C THR A 154 -7.89 5.51 4.26
N GLY A 155 -6.82 5.15 3.53
CA GLY A 155 -6.61 5.53 2.15
C GLY A 155 -7.04 4.43 1.17
N ILE A 156 -7.68 4.83 0.09
CA ILE A 156 -8.13 3.98 -1.01
C ILE A 156 -7.54 4.56 -2.29
N LYS A 157 -6.74 3.75 -2.99
CA LYS A 157 -6.20 4.18 -4.28
C LYS A 157 -7.25 4.03 -5.37
N ILE A 158 -7.49 5.09 -6.10
CA ILE A 158 -8.34 5.09 -7.28
C ILE A 158 -7.45 5.26 -8.51
N TYR A 159 -7.58 4.34 -9.45
CA TYR A 159 -6.86 4.33 -10.71
C TYR A 159 -7.88 4.45 -11.84
N GLN A 160 -7.56 5.27 -12.82
CA GLN A 160 -8.18 5.28 -14.13
C GLN A 160 -7.10 5.00 -15.17
N ARG A 161 -7.45 4.23 -16.19
CA ARG A 161 -6.67 4.13 -17.42
C ARG A 161 -7.57 4.35 -18.62
N LEU A 162 -6.96 4.75 -19.73
CA LEU A 162 -7.62 4.74 -21.03
C LEU A 162 -8.00 3.32 -21.45
N ASN A 163 -9.10 3.18 -22.19
CA ASN A 163 -9.54 1.89 -22.72
C ASN A 163 -8.79 1.55 -24.02
N ILE A 164 -7.47 1.50 -23.91
CA ILE A 164 -6.54 1.07 -24.95
C ILE A 164 -5.90 -0.26 -24.57
N ALA A 165 -5.25 -0.92 -25.54
CA ALA A 165 -4.49 -2.13 -25.27
C ALA A 165 -3.45 -1.88 -24.17
N ARG A 166 -3.39 -2.77 -23.18
CA ARG A 166 -2.42 -2.67 -22.09
C ARG A 166 -1.03 -3.00 -22.63
N ASP A 167 -0.08 -2.14 -22.32
CA ASP A 167 1.33 -2.34 -22.61
C ASP A 167 2.10 -2.31 -21.29
N THR A 168 2.46 -3.50 -20.80
CA THR A 168 3.25 -3.70 -19.57
C THR A 168 4.73 -3.71 -19.94
N ASN A 169 5.27 -2.57 -20.38
CA ASN A 169 6.67 -2.44 -20.77
C ASN A 169 7.52 -1.90 -19.61
N VAL A 170 8.27 -2.78 -18.95
CA VAL A 170 9.17 -2.42 -17.85
C VAL A 170 10.57 -2.92 -18.18
N GLU A 171 11.56 -2.04 -18.09
CA GLU A 171 12.93 -2.32 -18.49
C GLU A 171 13.92 -2.12 -17.34
N PHE A 172 14.89 -3.03 -17.26
CA PHE A 172 16.06 -2.87 -16.40
C PHE A 172 17.07 -1.98 -17.13
N THR A 173 17.29 -0.79 -16.61
CA THR A 173 18.09 0.25 -17.28
C THR A 173 19.53 0.30 -16.79
N ASN A 174 19.80 -0.20 -15.58
CA ASN A 174 21.16 -0.32 -15.04
C ASN A 174 21.18 -1.34 -13.90
N PHE A 175 22.28 -2.07 -13.75
CA PHE A 175 22.51 -2.93 -12.59
C PHE A 175 23.99 -2.88 -12.20
N VAL A 176 24.29 -2.37 -11.00
CA VAL A 176 25.67 -2.09 -10.58
C VAL A 176 25.92 -2.49 -9.12
N TYR A 177 27.18 -2.79 -8.82
CA TYR A 177 27.67 -2.96 -7.46
C TYR A 177 28.26 -1.64 -6.95
N ASP A 178 27.64 -1.08 -5.91
CA ASP A 178 28.12 0.08 -5.17
C ASP A 178 29.11 -0.39 -4.10
N LYS A 179 30.41 -0.31 -4.42
CA LYS A 179 31.52 -0.70 -3.53
C LYS A 179 31.58 0.14 -2.24
N THR A 180 31.14 1.39 -2.31
CA THR A 180 31.19 2.34 -1.19
C THR A 180 30.20 1.93 -0.11
N GLU A 181 28.94 1.71 -0.51
CA GLU A 181 27.85 1.33 0.41
C GLU A 181 27.68 -0.20 0.55
N ASN A 182 28.50 -0.99 -0.15
CA ASN A 182 28.47 -2.45 -0.18
C ASN A 182 27.07 -3.03 -0.48
N ARG A 183 26.46 -2.56 -1.57
CA ARG A 183 25.11 -2.95 -2.00
C ARG A 183 25.03 -3.03 -3.51
N LEU A 184 24.02 -3.71 -4.02
CA LEU A 184 23.68 -3.67 -5.44
C LEU A 184 22.60 -2.62 -5.68
N VAL A 185 22.63 -1.99 -6.85
CA VAL A 185 21.69 -0.96 -7.26
C VAL A 185 21.11 -1.36 -8.61
N LEU A 186 19.82 -1.68 -8.64
CA LEU A 186 19.06 -2.02 -9.84
C LEU A 186 18.14 -0.85 -10.20
N ASN A 187 18.33 -0.27 -11.38
CA ASN A 187 17.50 0.79 -11.92
C ASN A 187 16.49 0.21 -12.92
N ILE A 188 15.24 0.64 -12.80
CA ILE A 188 14.12 0.12 -13.56
C ILE A 188 13.31 1.30 -14.11
N SER A 189 12.81 1.19 -15.34
CA SER A 189 11.93 2.17 -15.98
C SER A 189 10.61 1.51 -16.34
N ASN A 190 9.48 2.17 -16.10
CA ASN A 190 8.19 1.78 -16.67
C ASN A 190 7.92 2.63 -17.92
N GLU A 191 8.14 2.04 -19.09
CA GLU A 191 7.91 2.64 -20.41
C GLU A 191 6.54 2.24 -20.99
N GLY A 192 5.77 1.46 -20.23
CA GLY A 192 4.44 1.00 -20.59
C GLY A 192 3.37 2.07 -20.38
N ASN A 193 2.16 1.74 -20.79
CA ASN A 193 1.00 2.63 -20.68
C ASN A 193 0.10 2.33 -19.47
N VAL A 194 0.51 1.40 -18.61
CA VAL A 194 -0.23 1.00 -17.41
C VAL A 194 0.69 0.87 -16.20
N TRP A 195 0.11 0.92 -15.00
CA TRP A 195 0.83 0.59 -13.78
C TRP A 195 1.29 -0.87 -13.81
N SER A 196 2.43 -1.13 -13.17
CA SER A 196 3.02 -2.47 -13.07
C SER A 196 3.32 -2.79 -11.60
N GLU A 197 3.05 -4.03 -11.23
CA GLU A 197 3.29 -4.56 -9.89
C GLU A 197 3.89 -5.96 -9.98
N GLY A 198 4.81 -6.27 -9.07
CA GLY A 198 5.55 -7.52 -9.10
C GLY A 198 6.49 -7.70 -7.93
N THR A 199 7.24 -8.79 -7.98
CA THR A 199 8.28 -9.12 -7.01
C THR A 199 9.60 -9.28 -7.74
N ILE A 200 10.64 -8.64 -7.22
CA ILE A 200 12.02 -8.80 -7.66
C ILE A 200 12.68 -9.80 -6.73
N THR A 201 12.99 -10.97 -7.25
CA THR A 201 13.76 -12.00 -6.55
C THR A 201 15.23 -11.88 -6.93
N ASN A 202 16.10 -11.94 -5.94
CA ASN A 202 17.53 -11.71 -6.13
C ASN A 202 18.33 -12.92 -5.64
N GLU A 203 19.25 -13.41 -6.47
CA GLU A 203 20.09 -14.56 -6.16
C GLU A 203 21.54 -14.24 -6.49
N ILE A 204 22.46 -14.64 -5.63
CA ILE A 204 23.90 -14.45 -5.82
C ILE A 204 24.61 -15.81 -5.81
N ILE A 205 25.54 -16.01 -6.74
CA ILE A 205 26.35 -17.21 -6.90
C ILE A 205 27.82 -16.84 -6.75
N ASN A 206 28.53 -17.49 -5.83
CA ASN A 206 29.99 -17.42 -5.75
C ASN A 206 30.59 -18.27 -6.89
N GLN A 207 31.40 -17.66 -7.75
CA GLN A 207 31.96 -18.32 -8.94
C GLN A 207 33.09 -19.31 -8.62
N GLU A 208 33.67 -19.25 -7.42
CA GLU A 208 34.80 -20.10 -7.02
C GLU A 208 34.32 -21.45 -6.48
N ASN A 209 33.22 -21.48 -5.74
CA ASN A 209 32.69 -22.69 -5.10
C ASN A 209 31.28 -23.07 -5.57
N GLY A 210 30.64 -22.27 -6.42
CA GLY A 210 29.29 -22.50 -6.93
C GLY A 210 28.19 -22.29 -5.89
N GLN A 211 28.49 -21.76 -4.72
CA GLN A 211 27.52 -21.56 -3.65
C GLN A 211 26.51 -20.47 -4.04
N GLN A 212 25.23 -20.83 -4.08
CA GLN A 212 24.12 -19.94 -4.32
C GLN A 212 23.50 -19.48 -3.00
N THR A 213 23.20 -18.18 -2.91
CA THR A 213 22.52 -17.57 -1.77
C THR A 213 21.37 -16.71 -2.27
N LYS A 214 20.20 -16.88 -1.66
CA LYS A 214 19.06 -15.99 -1.92
C LYS A 214 19.26 -14.67 -1.16
N LEU A 215 19.15 -13.55 -1.87
CA LEU A 215 19.17 -12.20 -1.30
C LEU A 215 17.75 -11.74 -0.96
N GLN A 216 17.64 -10.56 -0.34
CA GLN A 216 16.34 -9.99 0.00
C GLN A 216 15.51 -9.73 -1.27
N ASP A 217 14.27 -10.21 -1.26
CA ASP A 217 13.28 -9.89 -2.29
C ASP A 217 12.80 -8.44 -2.12
N ALA A 218 12.50 -7.77 -3.23
CA ALA A 218 11.95 -6.42 -3.23
C ALA A 218 10.59 -6.38 -3.93
N VAL A 219 9.64 -5.66 -3.35
CA VAL A 219 8.34 -5.43 -4.00
C VAL A 219 8.48 -4.31 -5.02
N PHE A 220 7.92 -4.51 -6.20
CA PHE A 220 7.96 -3.54 -7.29
C PHE A 220 6.56 -2.98 -7.54
N TYR A 221 6.48 -1.65 -7.57
CA TYR A 221 5.32 -0.89 -8.04
C TYR A 221 5.81 0.25 -8.92
N SER A 222 5.08 0.57 -9.98
CA SER A 222 5.31 1.74 -10.81
C SER A 222 4.03 2.21 -11.50
N LEU A 223 3.96 3.50 -11.79
CA LEU A 223 3.09 4.11 -12.78
C LEU A 223 3.85 4.26 -14.11
N PRO A 224 3.15 4.51 -15.24
CA PRO A 224 3.79 4.89 -16.49
C PRO A 224 4.80 6.03 -16.28
N ASN A 225 5.94 5.96 -16.97
CA ASN A 225 7.06 6.90 -16.92
C ASN A 225 7.84 6.94 -15.59
N ASP A 226 7.48 6.13 -14.59
CA ASP A 226 8.25 6.06 -13.34
C ASP A 226 9.64 5.47 -13.58
N LYS A 227 10.62 6.05 -12.88
CA LYS A 227 11.95 5.48 -12.68
C LYS A 227 12.06 4.98 -11.26
N ARG A 228 12.60 3.78 -11.11
CA ARG A 228 12.70 3.08 -9.83
C ARG A 228 14.15 2.67 -9.58
N ILE A 229 14.58 2.81 -8.34
CA ILE A 229 15.88 2.39 -7.84
C ILE A 229 15.62 1.38 -6.73
N VAL A 230 16.18 0.19 -6.88
CA VAL A 230 16.08 -0.89 -5.90
C VAL A 230 17.47 -1.14 -5.33
N TYR A 231 17.60 -0.93 -4.02
CA TYR A 231 18.80 -1.27 -3.28
C TYR A 231 18.70 -2.69 -2.74
N ILE A 232 19.68 -3.51 -3.10
CA ILE A 232 19.76 -4.91 -2.67
C ILE A 232 20.97 -5.03 -1.74
N PRO A 233 20.75 -5.16 -0.42
CA PRO A 233 21.86 -5.28 0.53
C PRO A 233 22.58 -6.63 0.32
N LEU A 234 23.91 -6.59 0.37
CA LEU A 234 24.74 -7.79 0.39
C LEU A 234 24.91 -8.30 1.84
N PRO A 235 25.13 -9.60 2.06
CA PRO A 235 25.52 -10.13 3.36
C PRO A 235 26.77 -9.42 3.89
N LYS A 236 26.79 -9.08 5.19
CA LYS A 236 27.92 -8.36 5.80
C LYS A 236 29.21 -9.19 5.80
N ASP A 237 29.05 -10.49 5.85
CA ASP A 237 30.09 -11.53 5.89
C ASP A 237 30.28 -12.21 4.54
N LEU A 238 29.86 -11.56 3.43
CA LEU A 238 30.11 -12.07 2.09
C LEU A 238 31.62 -12.25 1.89
N PRO A 239 32.12 -13.48 1.61
CA PRO A 239 33.55 -13.72 1.43
C PRO A 239 34.15 -12.91 0.29
N LYS A 240 35.48 -12.79 0.26
CA LYS A 240 36.18 -12.34 -0.94
C LYS A 240 35.95 -13.33 -2.06
N GLY A 241 35.79 -12.81 -3.27
CA GLY A 241 35.68 -13.63 -4.47
C GLY A 241 34.91 -12.94 -5.59
N SER A 242 34.68 -13.68 -6.67
CA SER A 242 33.88 -13.21 -7.81
C SER A 242 32.48 -13.79 -7.75
N TYR A 243 31.49 -12.96 -8.04
CA TYR A 243 30.08 -13.25 -7.86
C TYR A 243 29.28 -12.89 -9.11
N ILE A 244 28.29 -13.71 -9.43
CA ILE A 244 27.21 -13.39 -10.37
C ILE A 244 25.95 -13.17 -9.55
N VAL A 245 25.24 -12.08 -9.82
CA VAL A 245 23.91 -11.81 -9.26
C VAL A 245 22.91 -11.85 -10.39
N THR A 246 21.81 -12.55 -10.16
CA THR A 246 20.64 -12.55 -11.03
C THR A 246 19.47 -11.92 -10.29
N SER A 247 18.88 -10.89 -10.90
CA SER A 247 17.65 -10.24 -10.44
C SER A 247 16.54 -10.55 -11.43
N THR A 248 15.46 -11.15 -10.94
CA THR A 248 14.28 -11.51 -11.75
C THR A 248 13.07 -10.76 -11.25
N LEU A 249 12.45 -9.95 -12.09
CA LEU A 249 11.15 -9.33 -11.84
C LEU A 249 10.05 -10.20 -12.43
N SER A 250 9.17 -10.70 -11.56
CA SER A 250 7.95 -11.41 -11.90
C SER A 250 6.74 -10.51 -11.67
N PHE A 251 5.90 -10.31 -12.69
CA PHE A 251 4.69 -9.49 -12.58
C PHE A 251 3.52 -10.30 -11.99
N GLU A 252 2.64 -9.66 -11.21
CA GLU A 252 1.54 -10.39 -10.54
C GLU A 252 0.43 -10.87 -11.49
N LYS A 253 0.25 -10.20 -12.63
CA LYS A 253 -0.89 -10.40 -13.55
C LYS A 253 -0.46 -10.71 -14.98
N ASP A 254 0.83 -10.96 -15.18
CA ASP A 254 1.44 -11.17 -16.47
C ASP A 254 2.51 -12.25 -16.31
N ASP A 255 2.50 -13.26 -17.18
CA ASP A 255 3.49 -14.35 -17.17
C ASP A 255 4.87 -13.88 -17.70
N GLN A 256 5.00 -12.61 -18.04
CA GLN A 256 6.26 -11.97 -18.37
C GLN A 256 7.25 -11.97 -17.19
N LEU A 257 8.52 -12.17 -17.51
CA LEU A 257 9.65 -12.04 -16.60
C LEU A 257 10.67 -11.08 -17.20
N LYS A 258 11.31 -10.29 -16.35
CA LYS A 258 12.49 -9.50 -16.71
C LYS A 258 13.66 -9.97 -15.88
N ILE A 259 14.80 -10.19 -16.51
CA ILE A 259 16.01 -10.72 -15.86
C ILE A 259 17.16 -9.76 -16.15
N ALA A 260 17.92 -9.42 -15.11
CA ALA A 260 19.22 -8.77 -15.23
C ALA A 260 20.27 -9.60 -14.51
N GLU A 261 21.48 -9.59 -15.06
CA GLU A 261 22.64 -10.20 -14.45
C GLU A 261 23.74 -9.16 -14.24
N LEU A 262 24.45 -9.31 -13.13
CA LEU A 262 25.61 -8.48 -12.78
C LEU A 262 26.72 -9.37 -12.26
N THR A 263 27.90 -9.26 -12.86
CA THR A 263 29.13 -9.87 -12.32
C THR A 263 29.95 -8.82 -11.58
N PHE A 264 30.40 -9.12 -10.37
CA PHE A 264 31.27 -8.25 -9.59
C PHE A 264 32.25 -9.04 -8.73
N SER A 265 33.33 -8.38 -8.30
CA SER A 265 34.27 -8.94 -7.32
C SER A 265 34.12 -8.23 -5.98
N ASN A 266 34.03 -9.01 -4.91
CA ASN A 266 34.12 -8.51 -3.55
C ASN A 266 35.58 -8.60 -3.07
N ASP A 267 36.18 -7.44 -2.83
CA ASP A 267 37.59 -7.31 -2.43
C ASP A 267 37.75 -7.22 -0.90
N LYS A 268 36.64 -7.12 -0.15
CA LYS A 268 36.61 -6.88 1.30
C LYS A 268 36.69 -8.18 2.11
#